data_AF-A0A644Y9F7-F1
#
_entry.id   AF-A0A644Y9F7-F1
#
_cell.length_a   1.000
_cell.length_b   1.000
_cell.length_c   1.000
_cell.angle_alpha   90.00
_cell.angle_beta   90.00
_cell.angle_gamma   90.00
#
_symmetry.space_group_name_H-M   'P 1'
#
loop_
_entity.id
_entity.type
_entity.pdbx_description
1 polymer ?
#
loop_
_entity_poly.entity_id
_entity_poly.type
_entity_poly.pdbx_seq_one_letter_code
_entity_poly.pdbx_strand_id
1 'polypeptide(L)'
;MTLAPDYLERFTLRNLQDALTSATRRYWEARAAVLEAARPHPGDFHGNATPEALAARYARLTADAEECRRHAAILEHATVDADLIAEVLGWDLAADDASEAAAA
;
A
#
# COMPACT_ATOMS: atom_id res chain seq x y z
N MET A 1 -6.32 22.03 -25.18
CA MET A 1 -5.77 22.39 -23.85
C MET A 1 -4.49 21.60 -23.68
N THR A 2 -3.36 22.18 -24.07
CA THR A 2 -2.05 21.49 -24.04
C THR A 2 -1.52 21.61 -22.61
N LEU A 3 -1.31 20.48 -21.94
CA LEU A 3 -0.72 20.46 -20.60
C LEU A 3 0.73 20.96 -20.70
N ALA A 4 1.15 21.77 -19.72
CA ALA A 4 2.53 22.25 -19.67
C ALA A 4 3.50 21.05 -19.60
N PRO A 5 4.67 21.10 -20.25
CA PRO A 5 5.66 20.02 -20.24
C PRO A 5 5.97 19.49 -18.82
N ASP A 6 6.13 20.40 -17.86
CA ASP A 6 6.39 20.09 -16.44
C ASP A 6 5.25 19.32 -15.74
N TYR A 7 4.02 19.44 -16.23
CA TYR A 7 2.90 18.66 -15.69
C TYR A 7 2.97 17.22 -16.16
N LEU A 8 3.21 17.01 -17.46
CA LEU A 8 3.31 15.66 -18.04
C LEU A 8 4.50 14.90 -17.46
N GLU A 9 5.62 15.57 -17.23
CA GLU A 9 6.79 14.98 -16.59
C GLU A 9 6.48 14.53 -15.15
N ARG A 10 5.92 15.41 -14.32
CA ARG A 10 5.55 15.06 -12.93
C ARG A 10 4.52 13.95 -12.85
N PHE A 11 3.53 13.96 -13.74
CA PHE A 11 2.54 12.90 -13.83
C PHE A 11 3.19 11.57 -14.23
N THR A 12 4.10 11.58 -15.20
CA THR A 12 4.80 10.37 -15.65
C THR A 12 5.66 9.79 -14.53
N LEU A 13 6.45 10.64 -13.85
CA LEU A 13 7.26 10.22 -12.70
C LEU A 13 6.40 9.63 -11.59
N ARG A 14 5.25 10.25 -11.27
CA ARG A 14 4.36 9.72 -10.24
C ARG A 14 3.77 8.37 -10.62
N ASN A 15 3.35 8.18 -11.88
CA ASN A 15 2.84 6.88 -12.33
C ASN A 15 3.93 5.80 -12.31
N LEU A 16 5.16 6.12 -12.73
CA LEU A 16 6.28 5.18 -12.63
C LEU A 16 6.53 4.82 -11.17
N GLN A 17 6.47 5.81 -10.27
CA GLN A 17 6.60 5.59 -8.84
C GLN A 17 5.53 4.64 -8.29
N ASP A 18 4.27 4.89 -8.61
CA ASP A 18 3.16 4.05 -8.16
C ASP A 18 3.24 2.63 -8.76
N ALA A 19 3.67 2.51 -10.03
CA ALA A 19 3.84 1.23 -10.70
C ALA A 19 4.97 0.39 -10.08
N LEU A 20 6.14 0.98 -9.84
CA LEU A 20 7.27 0.29 -9.22
C LEU A 20 6.99 -0.08 -7.77
N THR A 21 6.36 0.83 -7.01
CA THR A 21 5.95 0.58 -5.63
C THR A 21 4.99 -0.61 -5.55
N SER A 22 3.94 -0.60 -6.39
CA SER A 22 2.94 -1.68 -6.43
C SER A 22 3.43 -2.98 -7.08
N ALA A 23 4.62 -2.98 -7.70
CA ALA A 23 5.26 -4.20 -8.19
C ALA A 23 5.99 -4.99 -7.08
N THR A 24 5.99 -4.50 -5.82
CA THR A 24 6.69 -5.15 -4.70
C THR A 24 5.76 -5.93 -3.79
N ARG A 25 6.22 -7.08 -3.29
CA ARG A 25 5.52 -7.84 -2.24
C ARG A 25 5.26 -6.99 -0.99
N ARG A 26 6.29 -6.27 -0.51
CA ARG A 26 6.25 -5.44 0.71
C ARG A 26 5.12 -4.40 0.64
N TYR A 27 4.89 -3.77 -0.52
CA TYR A 27 3.79 -2.82 -0.68
C TYR A 27 2.42 -3.45 -0.41
N TRP A 28 2.16 -4.62 -0.98
CA TRP A 28 0.87 -5.30 -0.81
C TRP A 28 0.66 -5.80 0.62
N GLU A 29 1.73 -6.23 1.29
CA GLU A 29 1.67 -6.61 2.72
C GLU A 29 1.36 -5.42 3.62
N ALA A 30 2.07 -4.30 3.43
CA ALA A 30 1.82 -3.08 4.16
C ALA A 30 0.40 -2.55 3.92
N ARG A 31 -0.08 -2.62 2.66
CA ARG A 31 -1.45 -2.21 2.31
C ARG A 31 -2.50 -3.10 2.98
N ALA A 32 -2.28 -4.42 3.02
CA ALA A 32 -3.18 -5.35 3.73
C ALA A 32 -3.27 -5.00 5.22
N ALA A 33 -2.13 -4.73 5.87
CA ALA A 33 -2.09 -4.34 7.27
C ALA A 33 -2.85 -3.03 7.55
N VAL A 34 -2.73 -2.03 6.67
CA VAL A 34 -3.50 -0.77 6.78
C VAL A 34 -5.01 -1.02 6.67
N LEU A 35 -5.44 -1.90 5.75
CA LEU A 35 -6.86 -2.25 5.59
C LEU A 35 -7.40 -3.02 6.80
N GLU A 36 -6.60 -3.93 7.35
CA GLU A 36 -6.88 -4.65 8.60
C GLU A 36 -7.04 -3.69 9.78
N ALA A 37 -6.08 -2.77 9.95
CA ALA A 37 -6.12 -1.76 11.02
C ALA A 37 -7.31 -0.79 10.86
N ALA A 38 -7.75 -0.52 9.63
CA ALA A 38 -8.87 0.37 9.37
C ALA A 38 -10.26 -0.26 9.63
N ARG A 39 -10.34 -1.57 9.95
CA ARG A 39 -11.62 -2.24 10.24
C ARG A 39 -12.32 -1.60 11.45
N PRO A 40 -13.66 -1.59 11.52
CA PRO A 40 -14.37 -1.19 12.74
C PRO A 40 -14.00 -2.12 13.91
N HIS A 41 -13.63 -1.56 15.06
CA HIS A 41 -13.33 -2.31 16.29
C HIS A 41 -14.36 -2.03 17.40
N PRO A 42 -14.57 -2.98 18.34
CA PRO A 42 -15.39 -2.72 19.52
C PRO A 42 -14.83 -1.54 20.32
N GLY A 43 -15.67 -0.53 20.56
CA GLY A 43 -15.29 0.66 21.32
C GLY A 43 -14.88 1.88 20.47
N ASP A 44 -14.75 1.72 19.15
CA ASP A 44 -14.52 2.84 18.25
C ASP A 44 -15.74 3.78 18.19
N PHE A 45 -15.47 5.08 18.07
CA PHE A 45 -16.51 6.06 17.79
C PHE A 45 -16.84 6.08 16.29
N HIS A 46 -18.07 5.71 15.94
CA HIS A 46 -18.51 5.59 14.53
C HIS A 46 -19.60 6.60 14.12
N GLY A 47 -19.94 7.56 14.99
CA GLY A 47 -20.97 8.56 14.73
C GLY A 47 -22.34 7.94 14.42
N ASN A 48 -22.92 8.28 13.27
CA ASN A 48 -24.26 7.84 12.85
C ASN A 48 -24.26 6.53 12.04
N ALA A 49 -23.14 5.79 11.99
CA ALA A 49 -23.08 4.54 11.24
C ALA A 49 -23.95 3.46 11.91
N THR A 50 -24.79 2.79 11.12
CA THR A 50 -25.59 1.66 11.63
C THR A 50 -24.74 0.39 11.77
N PRO A 51 -25.17 -0.59 12.60
CA PRO A 51 -24.48 -1.88 12.71
C PRO A 51 -24.30 -2.58 11.37
N GLU A 52 -25.29 -2.53 10.48
CA GLU A 52 -25.23 -3.13 9.15
C GLU A 52 -24.20 -2.44 8.27
N ALA A 53 -24.09 -1.10 8.35
CA ALA A 53 -23.08 -0.35 7.63
C ALA A 53 -21.66 -0.68 8.10
N LEU A 54 -21.48 -0.87 9.42
CA LEU A 54 -20.21 -1.29 10.01
C LEU A 54 -19.85 -2.71 9.60
N ALA A 55 -20.81 -3.65 9.64
CA ALA A 55 -20.60 -5.02 9.19
C ALA A 55 -20.22 -5.07 7.70
N ALA A 56 -20.89 -4.29 6.85
CA ALA A 56 -20.57 -4.19 5.43
C ALA A 56 -19.17 -3.59 5.21
N ARG A 57 -18.79 -2.57 5.99
CA ARG A 57 -17.44 -1.98 5.94
C ARG A 57 -16.37 -2.97 6.38
N TYR A 58 -16.61 -3.71 7.45
CA TYR A 58 -15.72 -4.77 7.92
C TYR A 58 -15.52 -5.83 6.84
N ALA A 59 -16.60 -6.32 6.22
CA ALA A 59 -16.55 -7.33 5.17
C ALA A 59 -15.74 -6.85 3.95
N ARG A 60 -15.97 -5.62 3.49
CA ARG A 60 -15.20 -5.03 2.37
C ARG A 60 -13.70 -4.94 2.69
N LEU A 61 -13.34 -4.35 3.83
CA LEU A 61 -11.94 -4.22 4.23
C LEU A 61 -11.25 -5.58 4.44
N THR A 62 -12.02 -6.60 4.82
CA THR A 62 -11.51 -7.97 4.93
C THR A 62 -11.21 -8.55 3.56
N ALA A 63 -12.15 -8.46 2.62
CA ALA A 63 -11.97 -8.93 1.25
C ALA A 63 -10.79 -8.22 0.55
N ASP A 64 -10.72 -6.89 0.67
CA ASP A 64 -9.64 -6.10 0.06
C ASP A 64 -8.26 -6.46 0.64
N ALA A 65 -8.19 -6.70 1.95
CA ALA A 65 -6.95 -7.14 2.60
C ALA A 65 -6.53 -8.53 2.11
N GLU A 66 -7.47 -9.47 1.98
CA GLU A 66 -7.21 -10.81 1.42
C GLU A 66 -6.72 -10.74 -0.02
N GLU A 67 -7.28 -9.85 -0.84
CA GLU A 67 -6.79 -9.60 -2.21
C GLU A 67 -5.35 -9.11 -2.21
N CYS A 68 -5.01 -8.18 -1.32
CA CYS A 68 -3.62 -7.71 -1.17
C CYS A 68 -2.69 -8.86 -0.75
N ARG A 69 -3.10 -9.71 0.19
CA ARG A 69 -2.32 -10.90 0.60
C ARG A 69 -2.10 -11.88 -0.56
N ARG A 70 -3.13 -12.13 -1.38
CA ARG A 70 -2.99 -12.95 -2.60
C ARG A 70 -2.00 -12.33 -3.58
N HIS A 71 -2.03 -11.01 -3.75
CA HIS A 71 -1.09 -10.31 -4.63
C HIS A 71 0.35 -10.44 -4.12
N ALA A 72 0.57 -10.22 -2.81
CA ALA A 72 1.86 -10.42 -2.17
C ALA A 72 2.41 -11.84 -2.39
N ALA A 73 1.56 -12.86 -2.24
CA ALA A 73 1.94 -14.26 -2.47
C ALA A 73 2.32 -14.54 -3.93
N ILE A 74 1.66 -13.91 -4.91
CA ILE A 74 2.05 -14.02 -6.33
C ILE A 74 3.44 -13.42 -6.55
N LEU A 75 3.73 -12.27 -5.92
CA LEU A 75 5.01 -11.58 -6.06
C LEU A 75 6.17 -12.25 -5.30
N GLU A 76 5.90 -13.16 -4.36
CA GLU A 76 6.95 -13.98 -3.73
C GLU A 76 7.76 -14.78 -4.76
N HIS A 77 7.15 -15.10 -5.90
CA HIS A 77 7.77 -15.83 -6.99
C HIS A 77 8.20 -14.94 -8.18
N ALA A 78 7.96 -13.63 -8.10
CA ALA A 78 8.31 -12.67 -9.15
C ALA A 78 9.40 -11.70 -8.62
N THR A 79 10.61 -11.81 -9.14
CA THR A 79 11.72 -10.94 -8.74
C THR A 79 11.67 -9.62 -9.49
N VAL A 80 11.47 -8.52 -8.76
CA VAL A 80 11.82 -7.15 -9.18
C VAL A 80 13.01 -6.72 -8.32
N ASP A 81 14.06 -6.20 -8.96
CA ASP A 81 15.28 -5.78 -8.28
C ASP A 81 14.99 -4.62 -7.32
N ALA A 82 15.32 -4.80 -6.03
CA ALA A 82 15.08 -3.81 -4.98
C ALA A 82 15.94 -2.56 -5.16
N ASP A 83 17.15 -2.70 -5.72
CA ASP A 83 18.07 -1.58 -5.94
C ASP A 83 17.54 -0.65 -7.04
N LEU A 84 16.92 -1.24 -8.08
CA LEU A 84 16.26 -0.48 -9.14
C LEU A 84 15.10 0.38 -8.60
N ILE A 85 14.36 -0.13 -7.60
CA ILE A 85 13.27 0.62 -6.98
C ILE A 85 13.84 1.77 -6.14
N ALA A 86 14.88 1.52 -5.35
CA ALA A 86 15.54 2.55 -4.56
C ALA A 86 16.09 3.69 -5.45
N GLU A 87 16.72 3.33 -6.57
CA GLU A 87 17.25 4.27 -7.56
C GLU A 87 16.14 5.14 -8.18
N VAL A 88 15.06 4.53 -8.67
CA VAL A 88 14.01 5.25 -9.40
C VAL A 88 13.12 6.07 -8.46
N LEU A 89 12.88 5.60 -7.22
CA LEU A 89 11.95 6.23 -6.28
C LEU A 89 12.61 7.19 -5.31
N GLY A 90 13.94 7.16 -5.20
CA GLY A 90 14.66 7.84 -4.12
C GLY A 90 14.27 7.32 -2.74
N TRP A 91 13.84 6.05 -2.67
CA TRP A 91 13.39 5.41 -1.43
C TRP A 91 14.54 4.62 -0.82
N ASP A 92 15.01 5.03 0.34
CA ASP A 92 16.10 4.34 1.04
C ASP A 92 15.55 3.20 1.90
N LEU A 93 15.47 1.99 1.32
CA LEU A 93 14.99 0.77 2.00
C LEU A 93 15.85 0.40 3.22
N ALA A 94 17.14 0.76 3.23
CA ALA A 94 18.04 0.49 4.35
C ALA A 94 17.69 1.30 5.60
N ALA A 95 17.03 2.46 5.45
CA ALA A 95 16.60 3.28 6.57
C ALA A 95 15.35 2.73 7.28
N ASP A 96 14.44 2.07 6.54
CA ASP A 96 13.20 1.51 7.10
C ASP A 96 13.45 0.19 7.86
N ASP A 97 14.34 -0.69 7.37
CA ASP A 97 14.70 -1.93 8.08
C ASP A 97 15.48 -1.64 9.39
N ALA A 98 16.28 -0.56 9.41
CA ALA A 98 16.95 -0.09 10.62
C ALA A 98 15.98 0.49 11.65
N SER A 99 14.87 1.10 11.20
CA SER A 99 13.78 1.57 12.06
C SER A 99 13.01 0.41 12.71
N GLU A 100 12.80 -0.68 11.98
CA GLU A 100 12.08 -1.86 12.46
C GLU A 100 12.94 -2.72 13.43
N ALA A 101 14.23 -2.86 13.15
CA ALA A 101 15.17 -3.57 14.04
C ALA A 101 15.46 -2.81 15.35
N ALA A 102 15.30 -1.49 15.36
CA ALA A 102 15.46 -0.67 16.57
C ALA A 102 14.20 -0.65 17.47
N ALA A 103 13.07 -1.17 16.97
CA ALA A 103 11.78 -1.22 17.68
C ALA A 103 11.43 -2.62 18.24
N ALA A 104 12.31 -3.61 18.08
CA ALA A 104 12.19 -4.99 18.59
C ALA A 104 13.15 -5.23 19.76
#